data_AF-A0A4Y2RA43-F1
#
_entry.id   AF-A0A4Y2RA43-F1
#
_cell.length_a   1.000
_cell.length_b   1.000
_cell.length_c   1.000
_cell.angle_alpha   90.00
_cell.angle_beta   90.00
_cell.angle_gamma   90.00
#
_symmetry.space_group_name_H-M   'P 1'
#
loop_
_entity.id
_entity.type
_entity.pdbx_description
1 polymer ?
#
loop_
_entity_poly.entity_id
_entity_poly.type
_entity_poly.pdbx_seq_one_letter_code
_entity_poly.pdbx_strand_id
1 'polypeptide(L)'
;MKAYISLVNIVLHNAELYVSWCDKTTLQEVTKPRFSSSLPWPVNHFLVWQTKWQVQKKLKSADWHNKSLEDVYEMVDNCCYALSERLGTQKYFFGDSPTELDAIVFGHLFAILTTPLPDNRLCSILREYQNLVDLCQRIDVNYFQKQADDDDIEIENIEMIS
;
A
#
# COMPACT_ATOMS: atom_id res chain seq x y z
N MET A 1 13.76 -14.23 4.72
CA MET A 1 12.45 -13.60 4.98
C MET A 1 12.60 -12.20 5.58
N LYS A 2 13.19 -12.03 6.78
CA LYS A 2 13.33 -10.72 7.46
C LYS A 2 13.96 -9.60 6.62
N ALA A 3 14.96 -9.91 5.80
CA ALA A 3 15.58 -8.92 4.90
C ALA A 3 14.60 -8.34 3.88
N TYR A 4 13.73 -9.17 3.28
CA TYR A 4 12.70 -8.72 2.34
C TYR A 4 11.60 -7.94 3.04
N ILE A 5 11.18 -8.36 4.24
CA ILE A 5 10.24 -7.58 5.06
C ILE A 5 10.81 -6.19 5.35
N SER A 6 12.09 -6.13 5.73
CA SER A 6 12.78 -4.87 5.96
C SER A 6 12.88 -4.03 4.69
N LEU A 7 13.16 -4.63 3.54
CA LEU A 7 13.21 -3.94 2.25
C LEU A 7 11.86 -3.30 1.92
N VAL A 8 10.78 -4.06 2.02
CA VAL A 8 9.40 -3.57 1.78
C VAL A 8 9.06 -2.42 2.72
N ASN A 9 9.33 -2.58 4.02
CA ASN A 9 9.06 -1.54 5.02
C ASN A 9 9.92 -0.29 4.87
N ILE A 10 11.14 -0.42 4.34
CA ILE A 10 12.03 0.73 4.10
C ILE A 10 11.67 1.44 2.80
N VAL A 11 11.23 0.70 1.77
CA VAL A 11 10.98 1.26 0.44
C VAL A 11 9.50 1.56 0.23
N LEU A 12 8.65 0.54 0.17
CA LEU A 12 7.23 0.72 -0.19
C LEU A 12 6.49 1.57 0.85
N HIS A 13 6.64 1.25 2.14
CA HIS A 13 6.00 2.02 3.20
C HIS A 13 6.44 3.50 3.22
N ASN A 14 7.74 3.77 3.04
CA ASN A 14 8.22 5.15 3.03
C ASN A 14 7.85 5.88 1.73
N ALA A 15 7.78 5.18 0.60
CA ALA A 15 7.31 5.74 -0.66
C ALA A 15 5.84 6.16 -0.58
N GLU A 16 4.97 5.31 -0.03
CA GLU A 16 3.56 5.63 0.20
C GLU A 16 3.40 6.85 1.11
N LEU A 17 4.17 6.91 2.21
CA LEU A 17 4.18 8.05 3.11
C LEU A 17 4.67 9.33 2.42
N TYR A 18 5.73 9.23 1.61
CA TYR A 18 6.29 10.35 0.87
C TYR A 18 5.26 10.90 -0.13
N VAL A 19 4.68 10.05 -0.96
CA VAL A 19 3.68 10.45 -1.95
C VAL A 19 2.42 11.00 -1.27
N SER A 20 1.96 10.41 -0.17
CA SER A 20 0.75 10.88 0.51
C SER A 20 0.93 12.22 1.25
N TRP A 21 2.10 12.48 1.85
CA TRP A 21 2.28 13.60 2.78
C TRP A 21 3.27 14.67 2.33
N CYS A 22 4.20 14.35 1.43
CA CYS A 22 5.21 15.27 0.90
C CYS A 22 4.85 15.80 -0.48
N ASP A 23 4.21 15.01 -1.35
CA ASP A 23 3.67 15.54 -2.61
C ASP A 23 2.48 16.45 -2.34
N LYS A 24 2.55 17.68 -2.85
CA LYS A 24 1.56 18.73 -2.55
C LYS A 24 0.22 18.43 -3.22
N THR A 25 0.24 17.91 -4.44
CA THR A 25 -0.96 17.61 -5.23
C THR A 25 -1.72 16.47 -4.57
N THR A 26 -1.04 15.34 -4.31
CA THR A 26 -1.63 14.19 -3.63
C THR A 26 -2.16 14.54 -2.23
N LEU A 27 -1.40 15.32 -1.46
CA LEU A 27 -1.83 15.73 -0.11
C LEU A 27 -3.13 16.52 -0.13
N GLN A 28 -3.30 17.44 -1.09
CA GLN A 28 -4.46 18.32 -1.15
C GLN A 28 -5.69 17.63 -1.75
N GLU A 29 -5.50 16.86 -2.80
CA GLU A 29 -6.59 16.27 -3.58
C GLU A 29 -7.07 14.92 -3.04
N VAL A 30 -6.17 14.13 -2.43
CA VAL A 30 -6.48 12.76 -2.00
C VAL A 30 -6.30 12.58 -0.50
N THR A 31 -5.10 12.81 0.03
CA THR A 31 -4.76 12.38 1.39
C THR A 31 -5.55 13.15 2.45
N LYS A 32 -5.57 14.49 2.37
CA LYS A 32 -6.30 15.30 3.36
C LYS A 32 -7.81 15.05 3.31
N PRO A 33 -8.49 15.10 2.14
CA PRO A 33 -9.92 14.79 2.07
C PRO A 33 -10.26 13.41 2.63
N ARG A 34 -9.47 12.37 2.28
CA ARG A 34 -9.69 11.00 2.76
C ARG A 34 -9.43 10.85 4.26
N PHE A 35 -8.36 11.47 4.77
CA PHE A 35 -7.94 11.33 6.17
C PHE A 35 -8.86 12.09 7.14
N SER A 36 -9.46 13.20 6.69
CA SER A 36 -10.16 14.12 7.58
C SER A 36 -11.65 14.33 7.26
N SER A 37 -12.24 13.56 6.36
CA SER A 37 -13.64 13.71 5.93
C SER A 37 -14.64 13.59 7.08
N SER A 38 -14.40 12.66 8.01
CA SER A 38 -15.32 12.39 9.12
C SER A 38 -15.10 13.27 10.35
N LEU A 39 -14.16 14.22 10.32
CA LEU A 39 -13.71 14.97 11.49
C LEU A 39 -14.15 16.44 11.44
N PRO A 40 -14.72 16.99 12.53
CA PRO A 40 -15.14 18.38 12.59
C PRO A 40 -13.94 19.33 12.70
N TRP A 41 -14.17 20.58 12.29
CA TRP A 41 -13.26 21.68 12.57
C TRP A 41 -13.24 21.99 14.08
N PRO A 42 -12.08 22.25 14.72
CA PRO A 42 -10.73 22.38 14.14
C PRO A 42 -9.88 21.09 14.19
N VAL A 43 -10.42 20.00 14.72
CA VAL A 43 -9.69 18.74 14.97
C VAL A 43 -9.09 18.18 13.68
N ASN A 44 -9.83 18.23 12.58
CA ASN A 44 -9.35 17.80 11.27
C ASN A 44 -8.03 18.49 10.84
N HIS A 45 -7.94 19.81 10.99
CA HIS A 45 -6.76 20.58 10.61
C HIS A 45 -5.57 20.29 11.53
N PHE A 46 -5.81 20.23 12.84
CA PHE A 46 -4.77 19.92 13.81
C PHE A 46 -4.18 18.53 13.58
N LEU A 47 -5.02 17.51 13.35
CA LEU A 47 -4.55 16.15 13.09
C LEU A 47 -3.81 16.03 11.77
N VAL A 48 -4.29 16.66 10.69
CA VAL A 48 -3.56 16.68 9.41
C VAL A 48 -2.18 17.33 9.58
N TRP A 49 -2.11 18.45 10.31
CA TRP A 49 -0.83 19.11 10.61
C TRP A 49 0.10 18.23 11.43
N GLN A 50 -0.41 17.62 12.51
CA GLN A 50 0.34 16.73 13.39
C GLN A 50 0.87 15.51 12.63
N THR A 51 0.01 14.82 11.86
CA THR A 51 0.40 13.63 11.09
C THR A 51 1.42 14.00 10.02
N LYS A 52 1.21 15.10 9.29
CA LYS A 52 2.19 15.58 8.31
C LYS A 52 3.56 15.82 8.96
N TRP A 53 3.59 16.49 10.12
CA TRP A 53 4.82 16.75 10.85
C TRP A 53 5.52 15.45 11.30
N GLN A 54 4.75 14.49 11.82
CA GLN A 54 5.28 13.18 12.22
C GLN A 54 5.87 12.40 11.03
N VAL A 55 5.17 12.39 9.89
CA VAL A 55 5.64 11.72 8.67
C VAL A 55 6.90 12.38 8.13
N GLN A 56 6.94 13.71 8.06
CA GLN A 56 8.13 14.45 7.64
C GLN A 56 9.33 14.18 8.56
N LYS A 57 9.12 14.09 9.88
CA LYS A 57 10.17 13.72 10.84
C LYS A 57 10.68 12.30 10.61
N LYS A 58 9.77 11.33 10.38
CA LYS A 58 10.14 9.94 10.07
C LYS A 58 10.95 9.85 8.78
N LEU A 59 10.48 10.48 7.71
CA LEU A 59 11.17 10.49 6.42
C LEU A 59 12.52 11.18 6.50
N LYS A 60 12.65 12.23 7.31
CA LYS A 60 13.95 12.87 7.59
C LYS A 60 14.94 11.91 8.25
N SER A 61 14.50 11.13 9.25
CA SER A 61 15.37 10.15 9.91
C SER A 61 15.77 8.96 9.02
N ALA A 62 14.98 8.67 7.99
CA ALA A 62 15.25 7.61 7.02
C ALA A 62 16.08 8.10 5.81
N ASP A 63 16.48 9.37 5.77
CA ASP A 63 17.17 10.03 4.64
C ASP A 63 16.31 10.16 3.36
N TRP A 64 15.00 10.34 3.51
CA TRP A 64 14.06 10.57 2.40
C TRP A 64 13.75 12.05 2.14
N HIS A 65 14.12 12.94 3.06
CA HIS A 65 13.73 14.36 3.00
C HIS A 65 14.29 15.13 1.79
N ASN A 66 15.43 14.71 1.24
CA ASN A 66 16.08 15.35 0.09
C ASN A 66 15.81 14.62 -1.23
N LYS A 67 15.05 13.51 -1.19
CA LYS A 67 14.74 12.73 -2.40
C LYS A 67 13.72 13.48 -3.25
N SER A 68 13.88 13.38 -4.56
CA SER A 68 12.87 13.76 -5.53
C SER A 68 11.82 12.65 -5.68
N LEU A 69 10.69 12.95 -6.33
CA LEU A 69 9.72 11.91 -6.70
C LEU A 69 10.35 10.86 -7.63
N GLU A 70 11.27 11.26 -8.51
CA GLU A 70 11.96 10.35 -9.41
C GLU A 70 12.81 9.34 -8.64
N ASP A 71 13.56 9.79 -7.64
CA ASP A 71 14.35 8.90 -6.77
C ASP A 71 13.45 7.89 -6.03
N VAL A 72 12.26 8.32 -5.62
CA VAL A 72 11.28 7.45 -4.96
C VAL A 72 10.77 6.38 -5.94
N TYR A 73 10.47 6.77 -7.19
CA TYR A 73 10.04 5.86 -8.23
C TYR A 73 11.11 4.82 -8.57
N GLU A 74 12.37 5.25 -8.73
CA GLU A 74 13.50 4.35 -8.96
C GLU A 74 13.70 3.37 -7.79
N MET A 75 13.57 3.84 -6.54
CA MET A 75 13.67 2.96 -5.37
C MET A 75 12.56 1.91 -5.34
N VAL A 76 11.31 2.31 -5.62
CA VAL A 76 10.17 1.39 -5.70
C VAL A 76 10.36 0.37 -6.81
N ASP A 77 10.79 0.81 -7.99
CA ASP A 77 11.08 -0.07 -9.13
C ASP A 77 12.12 -1.14 -8.77
N ASN A 78 13.27 -0.72 -8.23
CA ASN A 78 14.31 -1.65 -7.75
C ASN A 78 13.81 -2.63 -6.67
N CYS A 79 12.94 -2.17 -5.77
CA CYS A 79 12.32 -3.03 -4.77
C CYS A 79 11.39 -4.06 -5.43
N CYS A 80 10.58 -3.64 -6.40
CA CYS A 80 9.68 -4.52 -7.13
C CYS A 80 10.45 -5.54 -7.97
N TYR A 81 11.55 -5.13 -8.60
CA TYR A 81 12.48 -6.04 -9.26
C TYR A 81 13.00 -7.12 -8.30
N ALA A 82 13.53 -6.71 -7.14
CA ALA A 82 14.06 -7.66 -6.16
C ALA A 82 13.00 -8.62 -5.59
N LEU A 83 11.76 -8.16 -5.42
CA LEU A 83 10.64 -9.00 -5.01
C LEU A 83 10.21 -9.95 -6.13
N SER A 84 10.10 -9.45 -7.36
CA SER A 84 9.74 -10.23 -8.54
C SER A 84 10.74 -11.37 -8.75
N GLU A 85 12.04 -11.08 -8.72
CA GLU A 85 13.11 -12.09 -8.80
C GLU A 85 13.00 -13.12 -7.67
N ARG A 86 12.68 -12.68 -6.45
CA ARG A 86 12.54 -13.58 -5.31
C ARG A 86 11.33 -14.50 -5.43
N LEU A 87 10.20 -14.00 -5.92
CA LEU A 87 8.98 -14.76 -6.16
C LEU A 87 9.20 -15.77 -7.30
N GLY A 88 9.82 -15.30 -8.39
CA GLY A 88 10.05 -16.08 -9.60
C GLY A 88 8.72 -16.60 -10.15
N THR A 89 8.64 -17.93 -10.32
CA THR A 89 7.45 -18.65 -10.79
C THR A 89 6.66 -19.31 -9.66
N GLN A 90 7.06 -19.10 -8.39
CA GLN A 90 6.41 -19.74 -7.25
C GLN A 90 5.05 -19.15 -6.94
N LYS A 91 4.22 -19.90 -6.20
CA LYS A 91 2.90 -19.44 -5.80
C LYS A 91 2.96 -18.32 -4.75
N TYR A 92 3.88 -18.44 -3.80
CA TYR A 92 4.17 -17.48 -2.73
C TYR A 92 5.68 -17.36 -2.57
N PHE A 93 6.16 -16.35 -1.84
CA PHE A 93 7.59 -16.05 -1.74
C PHE A 93 8.44 -17.21 -1.18
N PHE A 94 7.89 -18.09 -0.36
CA PHE A 94 8.62 -19.19 0.29
C PHE A 94 7.93 -20.55 0.15
N GLY A 95 7.22 -20.78 -0.96
CA GLY A 95 6.65 -22.08 -1.32
C GLY A 95 5.17 -22.01 -1.68
N ASP A 96 4.41 -23.04 -1.29
CA ASP A 96 3.02 -23.23 -1.71
C ASP A 96 1.98 -22.66 -0.73
N SER A 97 2.41 -22.21 0.44
CA SER A 97 1.57 -21.59 1.46
C SER A 97 1.93 -20.11 1.65
N PRO A 98 0.95 -19.23 1.90
CA PRO A 98 1.21 -17.81 2.13
C PRO A 98 2.07 -17.62 3.40
N THR A 99 2.92 -16.60 3.36
CA THR A 99 3.77 -16.21 4.48
C THR A 99 3.51 -14.78 4.91
N GLU A 100 4.10 -14.39 6.05
CA GLU A 100 4.09 -13.00 6.53
C GLU A 100 4.56 -12.02 5.45
N LEU A 101 5.58 -12.39 4.67
CA LEU A 101 6.06 -11.54 3.59
C LEU A 101 4.99 -11.33 2.51
N ASP A 102 4.27 -12.39 2.13
CA ASP A 102 3.20 -12.30 1.12
C ASP A 102 2.09 -11.34 1.57
N ALA A 103 1.71 -11.39 2.85
CA ALA A 103 0.71 -10.49 3.41
C ALA A 103 1.18 -9.02 3.42
N ILE A 104 2.44 -8.77 3.80
CA ILE A 104 3.02 -7.41 3.84
C ILE A 104 3.14 -6.85 2.41
N VAL A 105 3.65 -7.64 1.47
CA VAL A 105 3.76 -7.24 0.06
C VAL A 105 2.37 -6.99 -0.52
N PHE A 106 1.42 -7.90 -0.30
CA PHE A 106 0.04 -7.72 -0.73
C PHE A 106 -0.54 -6.39 -0.23
N GLY A 107 -0.43 -6.11 1.07
CA GLY A 107 -1.00 -4.89 1.65
C GLY A 107 -0.51 -3.61 0.96
N HIS A 108 0.80 -3.50 0.75
CA HIS A 108 1.39 -2.35 0.07
C HIS A 108 1.02 -2.29 -1.42
N LEU A 109 1.23 -3.38 -2.15
CA LEU A 109 0.98 -3.40 -3.59
C LEU A 109 -0.51 -3.18 -3.90
N PHE A 110 -1.40 -3.83 -3.15
CA PHE A 110 -2.84 -3.67 -3.31
C PHE A 110 -3.27 -2.24 -3.00
N ALA A 111 -2.75 -1.62 -1.94
CA ALA A 111 -3.06 -0.22 -1.62
C ALA A 111 -2.65 0.74 -2.74
N ILE A 112 -1.46 0.55 -3.33
CA ILE A 112 -0.96 1.36 -4.44
C ILE A 112 -1.78 1.10 -5.73
N LEU A 113 -2.11 -0.16 -6.02
CA LEU A 113 -2.84 -0.53 -7.24
C LEU A 113 -4.29 -0.06 -7.23
N THR A 114 -4.92 0.03 -6.05
CA THR A 114 -6.34 0.34 -5.90
C THR A 114 -6.63 1.78 -5.49
N THR A 115 -5.63 2.53 -5.01
CA THR A 115 -5.81 3.94 -4.65
C THR A 115 -5.62 4.84 -5.87
N PRO A 116 -6.65 5.58 -6.31
CA PRO A 116 -6.49 6.55 -7.38
C PRO A 116 -5.65 7.73 -6.88
N LEU A 117 -4.52 7.98 -7.54
CA LEU A 117 -3.65 9.12 -7.26
C LEU A 117 -3.63 10.07 -8.47
N PRO A 118 -3.37 11.38 -8.28
CA PRO A 118 -3.21 12.32 -9.38
C PRO A 118 -2.04 11.93 -10.30
N ASP A 119 -0.95 11.43 -9.71
CA ASP A 119 0.16 10.78 -10.42
C ASP A 119 0.08 9.26 -10.23
N ASN A 120 -0.13 8.54 -11.34
CA ASN A 120 -0.27 7.08 -11.36
C ASN A 120 1.05 6.34 -11.62
N ARG A 121 2.20 7.02 -11.60
CA ARG A 121 3.49 6.40 -11.96
C ARG A 121 3.87 5.21 -11.08
N LEU A 122 3.60 5.25 -9.77
CA LEU A 122 3.78 4.09 -8.89
C LEU A 122 2.96 2.88 -9.37
N CYS A 123 1.69 3.11 -9.70
CA CYS A 123 0.81 2.07 -10.22
C CYS A 123 1.34 1.50 -11.55
N SER A 124 1.85 2.36 -12.44
CA SER A 124 2.47 1.94 -13.69
C SER A 124 3.67 1.03 -13.46
N ILE A 125 4.60 1.41 -12.57
CA ILE A 125 5.78 0.58 -12.22
C ILE A 125 5.34 -0.78 -11.71
N LEU A 126 4.38 -0.85 -10.78
CA LEU A 126 3.91 -2.13 -10.24
C LEU A 126 3.32 -3.05 -11.31
N ARG A 127 2.63 -2.47 -12.32
CA ARG A 127 2.03 -3.23 -13.41
C ARG A 127 3.04 -3.82 -14.39
N GLU A 128 4.28 -3.35 -14.39
CA GLU A 128 5.36 -3.97 -15.17
C GLU A 128 5.78 -5.34 -14.60
N TYR A 129 5.52 -5.57 -13.31
CA TYR A 129 5.86 -6.82 -12.59
C TYR A 129 4.64 -7.74 -12.48
N GLN A 130 4.28 -8.41 -13.58
CA GLN A 130 3.05 -9.20 -13.68
C GLN A 130 2.94 -10.30 -12.61
N ASN A 131 4.03 -10.99 -12.27
CA ASN A 131 4.02 -12.03 -11.23
C ASN A 131 3.65 -11.49 -9.83
N LEU A 132 4.02 -10.24 -9.50
CA LEU A 132 3.62 -9.58 -8.27
C LEU A 132 2.14 -9.16 -8.31
N VAL A 133 1.66 -8.72 -9.46
CA VAL A 133 0.22 -8.44 -9.67
C VAL A 133 -0.59 -9.72 -9.51
N ASP A 134 -0.14 -10.83 -10.11
CA ASP A 134 -0.78 -12.14 -10.01
C ASP A 134 -0.77 -12.66 -8.57
N LEU A 135 0.32 -12.43 -7.81
CA LEU A 135 0.37 -12.72 -6.38
C LEU A 135 -0.74 -11.96 -5.64
N CYS A 136 -0.91 -10.67 -5.93
CA CYS A 136 -1.92 -9.86 -5.28
C CYS A 136 -3.33 -10.34 -5.60
N GLN A 137 -3.64 -10.59 -6.88
CA GLN A 137 -4.94 -11.12 -7.31
C GLN A 137 -5.23 -12.47 -6.64
N ARG A 138 -4.23 -13.34 -6.56
CA ARG A 138 -4.36 -14.65 -5.91
C ARG A 138 -4.68 -14.53 -4.43
N ILE A 139 -4.06 -13.59 -3.71
CA ILE A 139 -4.35 -13.38 -2.29
C ILE A 139 -5.74 -12.78 -2.11
N ASP A 140 -6.10 -11.78 -2.92
CA ASP A 140 -7.42 -11.14 -2.92
C ASP A 140 -8.55 -12.17 -3.10
N VAL A 141 -8.47 -13.00 -4.13
CA VAL A 141 -9.47 -14.04 -4.43
C VAL A 141 -9.55 -15.08 -3.31
N ASN A 142 -8.42 -15.58 -2.80
CA ASN A 142 -8.43 -16.70 -1.86
C ASN A 142 -8.79 -16.31 -0.42
N TYR A 143 -8.57 -15.05 -0.02
CA TYR A 143 -8.68 -14.64 1.38
C TYR A 143 -9.62 -13.47 1.64
N PHE A 144 -9.95 -12.64 0.64
CA PHE A 144 -10.78 -11.46 0.84
C PHE A 144 -12.12 -11.57 0.11
N GLN A 145 -12.12 -12.00 -1.17
CA GLN A 145 -13.36 -12.13 -1.95
C GLN A 145 -14.18 -13.34 -1.51
N LYS A 146 -13.53 -14.49 -1.29
CA LYS A 146 -14.21 -15.68 -0.78
C LYS A 146 -14.91 -15.44 0.56
N GLN A 147 -14.34 -14.58 1.39
CA GLN A 147 -14.90 -14.25 2.70
C GLN A 147 -16.08 -13.27 2.58
N ALA A 148 -16.05 -12.33 1.61
CA ALA A 148 -17.19 -11.46 1.32
C ALA A 148 -18.42 -12.26 0.84
N ASP A 149 -18.22 -13.26 -0.03
CA ASP A 149 -19.31 -14.11 -0.50
C ASP A 149 -19.95 -14.94 0.64
N ASP A 150 -19.16 -15.40 1.62
CA ASP A 150 -19.65 -16.14 2.78
C ASP A 150 -20.31 -15.22 3.84
N ASP A 151 -19.77 -14.00 4.05
CA ASP A 151 -20.33 -12.99 4.97
C ASP A 151 -21.66 -12.40 4.43
N ASP A 152 -21.80 -12.23 3.12
CA ASP A 152 -23.06 -11.80 2.48
C ASP A 152 -24.16 -12.87 2.62
N ILE A 153 -23.80 -14.17 2.61
CA ILE A 153 -24.74 -15.29 2.89
C ILE A 153 -25.16 -15.31 4.37
N GLU A 154 -24.27 -14.98 5.31
CA GLU A 154 -24.64 -14.90 6.73
C GLU A 154 -25.55 -13.70 7.03
N ILE A 155 -25.38 -12.56 6.35
CA ILE A 155 -26.24 -11.37 6.54
C ILE A 155 -27.63 -11.58 5.94
N GLU A 156 -27.77 -12.18 4.74
CA GLU A 156 -29.09 -12.50 4.16
C GLU A 156 -29.90 -13.49 5.03
N ASN A 157 -29.23 -14.39 5.75
CA ASN A 157 -29.90 -15.32 6.67
C ASN A 157 -30.34 -14.68 8.00
N ILE A 158 -29.85 -13.48 8.34
CA ILE A 158 -30.27 -12.72 9.52
C ILE A 158 -31.46 -11.82 9.19
N GLU A 159 -31.58 -11.30 7.96
CA GLU A 159 -32.71 -10.45 7.54
C GLU A 159 -34.03 -11.22 7.28
N MET A 160 -34.02 -12.56 7.30
CA MET A 160 -35.24 -13.37 7.15
C MET A 160 -35.94 -13.75 8.48
N ILE A 161 -35.52 -13.19 9.63
CA ILE A 161 -36.12 -13.48 10.95
C ILE A 161 -36.57 -12.19 11.69
N SER A 162 -37.13 -11.21 10.97
CA SER A 162 -37.80 -10.06 11.58
C SER A 162 -39.14 -9.74 10.94
#